data_AF-A0AAW0AKP9-F1
#
_entry.id   AF-A0AAW0AKP9-F1
#
_cell.length_a   1.000
_cell.length_b   1.000
_cell.length_c   1.000
_cell.angle_alpha   90.00
_cell.angle_beta   90.00
_cell.angle_gamma   90.00
#
_symmetry.space_group_name_H-M   'P 1'
#
loop_
_entity.id
_entity.type
_entity.pdbx_description
1 polymer ?
#
loop_
_entity_poly.entity_id
_entity_poly.type
_entity_poly.pdbx_seq_one_letter_code
_entity_poly.pdbx_strand_id
1 'polypeptide(L)'
;ADTILRSSDGIDFHVWRVILSSASPFFKDMFSLPQDTSSEAGTPVIPVAENSQLLDAFLLTILVSRCHPEAVRRSRPARRRYRACDDEV
;
A
#
# COMPACT_ATOMS: atom_id res chain seq x y z
N ALA A 1 10.20 -6.55 13.20
CA ALA A 1 10.41 -6.15 11.81
C ALA A 1 11.77 -6.65 11.39
N ASP A 2 11.90 -7.16 10.17
CA ASP A 2 13.14 -7.72 9.63
C ASP A 2 13.81 -6.78 8.60
N THR A 3 13.19 -5.61 8.33
CA THR A 3 13.67 -4.56 7.43
C THR A 3 13.18 -3.20 7.90
N ILE A 4 13.94 -2.17 7.58
CA ILE A 4 13.53 -0.78 7.72
C ILE A 4 13.39 -0.17 6.33
N LEU A 5 12.23 0.41 6.01
CA LEU A 5 12.10 1.31 4.87
C LEU A 5 12.30 2.74 5.38
N ARG A 6 13.27 3.46 4.83
CA ARG A 6 13.53 4.86 5.18
C ARG A 6 12.94 5.77 4.11
N SER A 7 11.98 6.60 4.47
CA SER A 7 11.37 7.57 3.56
C SER A 7 12.37 8.67 3.15
N SER A 8 12.04 9.42 2.10
CA SER A 8 12.90 10.50 1.59
C SER A 8 13.04 11.68 2.56
N ASP A 9 12.10 11.86 3.50
CA ASP A 9 12.15 12.80 4.62
C ASP A 9 12.79 12.20 5.89
N GLY A 10 13.38 10.99 5.79
CA GLY A 10 14.23 10.40 6.82
C GLY A 10 13.48 9.66 7.94
N ILE A 11 12.20 9.35 7.76
CA ILE A 11 11.40 8.59 8.73
C ILE A 11 11.55 7.10 8.48
N ASP A 12 11.78 6.35 9.55
CA ASP A 12 12.01 4.90 9.51
C ASP A 12 10.74 4.10 9.78
N PHE A 13 10.41 3.21 8.85
CA PHE A 13 9.28 2.29 8.93
C PHE A 13 9.78 0.86 9.12
N HIS A 14 9.51 0.30 10.29
CA HIS A 14 9.85 -1.07 10.64
C HIS A 14 8.80 -2.03 10.07
N VAL A 15 9.18 -2.76 9.02
CA VAL A 15 8.27 -3.65 8.27
C VAL A 15 8.74 -5.11 8.27
N TRP A 16 7.83 -6.02 7.91
CA TRP A 16 8.15 -7.43 7.68
C TRP A 16 8.15 -7.71 6.19
N ARG A 17 9.27 -8.18 5.63
CA ARG A 17 9.40 -8.49 4.19
C ARG A 17 8.32 -9.43 3.72
N VAL A 18 7.97 -10.44 4.52
CA VAL A 18 6.97 -11.45 4.16
C VAL A 18 5.59 -10.84 3.84
N ILE A 19 5.19 -9.79 4.58
CA ILE A 19 3.90 -9.12 4.38
C ILE A 19 3.93 -8.37 3.05
N LEU A 20 4.95 -7.54 2.84
CA LEU A 20 5.09 -6.71 1.65
C LEU A 20 5.35 -7.54 0.38
N SER A 21 6.19 -8.57 0.46
CA SER A 21 6.45 -9.50 -0.65
C SER A 21 5.21 -10.27 -1.06
N SER A 22 4.37 -10.64 -0.09
CA SER A 22 3.10 -11.30 -0.39
C SER A 22 2.11 -10.32 -1.03
N ALA A 23 2.12 -9.05 -0.60
CA ALA A 23 1.18 -8.04 -1.07
C ALA A 23 1.52 -7.48 -2.45
N SER A 24 2.79 -7.50 -2.85
CA SER A 24 3.25 -6.89 -4.09
C SER A 24 4.48 -7.63 -4.66
N PRO A 25 4.43 -8.07 -5.93
CA PRO A 25 5.59 -8.64 -6.63
C PRO A 25 6.79 -7.69 -6.66
N PHE A 26 6.55 -6.38 -6.73
CA PHE A 26 7.63 -5.38 -6.72
C PHE A 26 8.47 -5.49 -5.44
N PHE A 27 7.82 -5.58 -4.27
CA PHE A 27 8.55 -5.72 -3.01
C PHE A 27 9.29 -7.06 -2.93
N LYS A 28 8.70 -8.13 -3.44
CA LYS A 28 9.36 -9.44 -3.51
C LYS A 28 10.67 -9.35 -4.31
N ASP A 29 10.62 -8.71 -5.48
CA ASP A 29 11.78 -8.56 -6.35
C ASP A 29 12.82 -7.62 -5.73
N MET A 30 12.39 -6.49 -5.15
CA MET A 30 13.26 -5.55 -4.45
C MET A 30 14.05 -6.20 -3.30
N PHE A 31 13.39 -7.03 -2.48
CA PHE A 31 14.05 -7.74 -1.38
C PHE A 31 14.95 -8.90 -1.83
N SER A 32 14.82 -9.36 -3.08
CA SER A 32 15.71 -10.39 -3.65
C SER A 32 17.06 -9.85 -4.09
N LEU A 33 17.17 -8.53 -4.27
CA LEU A 33 18.42 -7.87 -4.61
C LEU A 33 19.40 -7.90 -3.43
N PRO A 34 20.72 -8.07 -3.67
CA PRO A 34 21.73 -7.94 -2.63
C PRO A 34 21.59 -6.58 -1.93
N GLN A 35 21.40 -6.60 -0.62
CA GLN A 35 21.36 -5.39 0.22
C GLN A 35 22.71 -5.25 0.93
N ASP A 36 23.22 -4.03 1.02
CA ASP A 36 24.41 -3.75 1.84
C ASP A 36 24.05 -3.95 3.31
N THR A 37 24.52 -5.05 3.88
CA THR A 37 24.31 -5.43 5.29
C THR A 37 25.32 -4.77 6.24
N SER A 38 26.10 -3.80 5.74
CA SER A 38 27.14 -3.08 6.49
C SER A 38 26.59 -2.16 7.59
N SER A 39 25.27 -2.04 7.75
CA SER A 39 24.68 -1.30 8.87
C SER A 39 24.87 -2.09 10.17
N GLU A 40 25.60 -1.50 11.12
CA GLU A 40 26.07 -2.10 12.37
C GLU A 40 24.95 -2.66 13.29
N ALA A 41 23.68 -2.40 12.97
CA ALA A 41 22.51 -2.84 13.72
C ALA A 41 21.90 -4.17 13.23
N GLY A 42 22.46 -4.82 12.20
CA GLY A 42 22.04 -6.14 11.71
C GLY A 42 20.69 -6.19 10.99
N THR A 43 19.91 -5.10 11.01
CA THR A 43 18.67 -4.96 10.23
C THR A 43 18.93 -4.03 9.04
N PRO A 44 18.72 -4.47 7.79
CA PRO A 44 19.03 -3.63 6.65
C PRO A 44 17.99 -2.51 6.50
N VAL A 45 18.52 -1.34 6.12
CA VAL A 45 17.77 -0.12 5.88
C VAL A 45 17.72 0.10 4.38
N ILE A 46 16.52 0.17 3.81
CA ILE A 46 16.29 0.40 2.38
C ILE A 46 15.72 1.80 2.23
N PRO A 47 16.47 2.75 1.64
CA PRO A 47 15.94 4.07 1.32
C PRO A 47 14.91 3.95 0.19
N VAL A 48 13.81 4.68 0.32
CA VAL A 48 12.76 4.79 -0.70
C VAL A 48 12.52 6.25 -1.07
N ALA A 49 11.99 6.49 -2.27
CA ALA A 49 11.79 7.85 -2.77
C ALA A 49 10.55 8.53 -2.16
N GLU A 50 9.59 7.74 -1.70
CA GLU A 50 8.35 8.19 -1.10
C GLU A 50 8.59 8.87 0.24
N ASN A 51 7.84 9.94 0.50
CA ASN A 51 7.84 10.60 1.81
C ASN A 51 7.06 9.78 2.84
N SER A 52 7.21 10.13 4.12
CA SER A 52 6.58 9.44 5.24
C SER A 52 5.05 9.33 5.11
N GLN A 53 4.37 10.40 4.68
CA GLN A 53 2.91 10.42 4.55
C GLN A 53 2.39 9.44 3.49
N LEU A 54 3.03 9.41 2.33
CA LEU A 54 2.65 8.53 1.23
C LEU A 54 3.00 7.07 1.55
N LEU A 55 4.18 6.84 2.12
CA LEU A 55 4.63 5.51 2.50
C LEU A 55 3.74 4.90 3.59
N ASP A 56 3.37 5.69 4.61
CA ASP A 56 2.44 5.26 5.66
C ASP A 56 1.07 4.86 5.08
N ALA A 57 0.47 5.71 4.25
CA ALA A 57 -0.82 5.41 3.60
C ALA A 57 -0.76 4.13 2.75
N PHE A 58 0.34 3.91 2.04
CA PHE A 58 0.56 2.71 1.25
C PHE A 58 0.70 1.45 2.12
N LEU A 59 1.50 1.52 3.19
CA LEU A 59 1.69 0.42 4.13
C LEU A 59 0.36 0.07 4.82
N LEU A 60 -0.41 1.06 5.26
CA LEU A 60 -1.75 0.87 5.82
C LEU A 60 -2.70 0.20 4.81
N THR A 61 -2.65 0.60 3.54
CA THR A 61 -3.47 -0.02 2.48
C THR A 61 -3.15 -1.51 2.34
N ILE A 62 -1.87 -1.89 2.35
CA ILE A 62 -1.46 -3.30 2.29
C ILE A 62 -1.96 -4.08 3.52
N LEU A 63 -1.79 -3.50 4.71
CA LEU A 63 -2.12 -4.16 5.97
C LEU A 63 -3.63 -4.35 6.14
N VAL A 64 -4.44 -3.38 5.71
CA VAL A 64 -5.91 -3.43 5.80
C VAL A 64 -6.53 -4.24 4.67
N SER A 65 -5.95 -4.25 3.47
CA SER A 65 -6.46 -5.06 2.34
C SER A 65 -6.34 -6.56 2.60
N ARG A 66 -5.40 -6.99 3.45
CA ARG A 66 -5.32 -8.36 3.97
C ARG A 66 -6.46 -8.72 4.93
N CYS A 67 -7.20 -7.73 5.39
CA CYS A 67 -8.35 -7.82 6.26
C CYS A 67 -9.65 -7.41 5.55
N HIS A 68 -9.76 -7.61 4.22
CA HIS A 68 -10.98 -7.26 3.50
C HIS A 68 -12.19 -8.06 4.05
N PRO A 69 -13.23 -7.42 4.58
CA PRO A 69 -14.53 -8.05 4.67
C PRO A 69 -15.08 -8.14 3.23
N GLU A 70 -15.23 -9.36 2.72
CA GLU A 70 -15.99 -9.70 1.50
C GLU A 70 -17.49 -9.39 1.67
N ALA A 71 -17.86 -8.14 1.99
CA ALA A 71 -19.23 -7.75 2.31
C ALA A 71 -19.78 -6.55 1.54
N VAL A 72 -19.09 -6.07 0.49
CA VAL A 72 -19.76 -5.25 -0.54
C VAL A 72 -20.18 -6.16 -1.68
N ARG A 73 -21.13 -7.06 -1.37
CA ARG A 73 -21.99 -7.65 -2.39
C ARG A 73 -22.61 -6.50 -3.16
N ARG A 74 -22.29 -6.43 -4.44
CA ARG A 74 -22.90 -5.54 -5.43
C ARG A 74 -24.43 -5.67 -5.37
N SER A 75 -25.10 -4.82 -4.59
CA SER A 75 -26.52 -4.56 -4.79
C SER A 75 -26.63 -3.58 -5.96
N ARG A 76 -26.95 -4.18 -7.12
CA ARG A 76 -27.57 -3.63 -8.33
C ARG A 76 -27.78 -2.10 -8.37
N PRO A 77 -27.34 -1.40 -9.43
CA PRO A 77 -27.64 0.02 -9.57
C PRO A 77 -29.16 0.23 -9.64
N ALA A 78 -29.71 0.97 -8.68
CA ALA A 78 -31.03 1.54 -8.79
C ALA A 78 -31.03 2.47 -10.00
N ARG A 79 -31.85 2.12 -11.00
CA ARG A 79 -32.08 2.90 -12.22
C ARG A 79 -32.40 4.35 -11.85
N ARG A 80 -31.46 5.28 -12.04
CA ARG A 80 -31.82 6.70 -12.21
C ARG A 80 -32.48 6.83 -13.58
N ARG A 81 -33.80 6.79 -13.62
CA ARG A 81 -34.56 7.37 -14.73
C ARG A 81 -34.53 8.89 -14.53
N TYR A 82 -33.62 9.57 -15.21
CA TYR A 82 -33.92 10.95 -15.60
C TYR A 82 -34.98 10.85 -16.69
N ARG A 83 -36.20 11.31 -16.40
CA ARG A 83 -37.13 11.73 -17.46
C ARG A 83 -36.87 13.22 -17.63
N ALA A 84 -36.12 13.56 -18.67
CA ALA A 84 -36.09 14.90 -19.23
C ALA A 84 -37.16 14.98 -20.32
N CYS A 85 -37.68 16.21 -20.50
CA CYS A 85 -38.67 16.67 -21.48
C CYS A 85 -40.12 16.26 -21.12
N ASP A 86 -41.09 17.16 -21.11
CA ASP A 86 -41.34 18.18 -22.15
C ASP A 86 -41.71 19.60 -21.63
N ASP A 87 -41.34 20.57 -22.47
CA ASP A 87 -41.92 21.91 -22.64
C ASP A 87 -43.47 21.94 -22.67
N GLU A 88 -44.02 23.16 -22.54
CA GLU A 88 -45.44 23.62 -22.64
C GLU A 88 -46.20 23.71 -21.29
N VAL A 89 -46.72 24.85 -20.81
CA VAL A 89 -47.06 26.20 -21.33
C VAL A 89 -46.79 27.24 -20.24
#